data_AF-A0A847VI57-F1
#
_entry.id   AF-A0A847VI57-F1
#
_cell.length_a   1.000
_cell.length_b   1.000
_cell.length_c   1.000
_cell.angle_alpha   90.00
_cell.angle_beta   90.00
_cell.angle_gamma   90.00
#
_symmetry.space_group_name_H-M   'P 1'
#
loop_
_entity.id
_entity.type
_entity.pdbx_description
1 polymer ?
#
loop_
_entity_poly.entity_id
_entity_poly.type
_entity_poly.pdbx_seq_one_letter_code
_entity_poly.pdbx_strand_id
1 'polypeptide(L)' 'MNLIASRPFPFRGSRLSAGQEFTANRRDSRVLVAIGYATARVEPEPDPEPDPEPEPVQRRTYRRRDMRAEQIESV' A
#
# COMPACT_ATOMS: atom_id res chain seq x y z
N MET A 1 -2.37 -19.46 3.79
CA MET A 1 -0.94 -19.61 3.44
C MET A 1 -0.16 -18.64 4.28
N ASN A 2 0.94 -19.09 4.89
CA ASN A 2 1.83 -18.22 5.66
C ASN A 2 2.91 -17.67 4.75
N LEU A 3 3.07 -16.35 4.77
CA LEU A 3 3.98 -15.59 3.93
C LEU A 3 4.80 -14.64 4.79
N ILE A 4 5.96 -14.25 4.29
CA ILE A 4 6.79 -13.20 4.87
C ILE A 4 6.68 -11.98 3.95
N ALA A 5 6.35 -10.81 4.50
CA ALA A 5 6.31 -9.58 3.74
C ALA A 5 7.72 -9.15 3.33
N SER A 6 7.99 -8.94 2.05
CA SER A 6 9.32 -8.49 1.58
C SER A 6 9.50 -6.97 1.75
N ARG A 7 8.40 -6.22 1.74
CA ARG A 7 8.36 -4.75 1.82
C ARG A 7 7.19 -4.30 2.71
N PRO A 8 7.18 -3.04 3.20
CA PRO A 8 6.05 -2.55 3.97
C PRO A 8 4.85 -2.21 3.07
N PHE A 9 3.70 -2.87 3.29
CA PHE A 9 2.47 -2.61 2.52
C PHE A 9 1.20 -2.73 3.37
N PRO A 10 0.11 -2.04 2.99
CA PRO A 10 -1.17 -2.23 3.65
C PRO A 10 -1.80 -3.57 3.23
N PHE A 11 -2.20 -4.37 4.21
CA PHE A 11 -2.89 -5.62 4.02
C PHE A 11 -4.01 -5.78 5.06
N ARG A 12 -5.25 -5.97 4.61
CA ARG A 12 -6.43 -6.16 5.47
C ARG A 12 -6.58 -5.12 6.60
N GLY A 13 -6.31 -3.85 6.29
CA GLY A 13 -6.45 -2.75 7.24
C GLY A 13 -5.31 -2.59 8.25
N SER A 14 -4.27 -3.44 8.16
CA SER A 14 -3.03 -3.28 8.92
C SER A 14 -1.86 -3.04 7.98
N ARG A 15 -0.86 -2.27 8.41
CA ARG A 15 0.37 -2.07 7.64
C ARG A 15 1.38 -3.12 8.09
N LEU A 16 1.76 -4.01 7.18
CA LEU A 16 2.80 -5.00 7.41
C LEU A 16 4.17 -4.35 7.23
N SER A 17 5.15 -4.79 8.02
CA SER A 17 6.56 -4.42 7.89
C SER A 17 7.32 -5.45 7.05
N ALA A 18 8.43 -5.03 6.43
CA ALA A 18 9.34 -5.99 5.79
C ALA A 18 9.85 -7.01 6.83
N GLY A 19 9.89 -8.28 6.45
CA GLY A 19 10.19 -9.42 7.31
C GLY A 19 9.04 -9.90 8.18
N GLN A 20 7.88 -9.23 8.19
CA GLN A 20 6.76 -9.63 9.04
C GLN A 20 6.02 -10.84 8.47
N GLU A 21 5.78 -11.84 9.32
CA GLU A 21 4.95 -12.99 8.96
C GLU A 21 3.46 -12.63 8.97
N PHE A 22 2.73 -13.08 7.96
CA PHE A 22 1.29 -12.90 7.87
C PHE A 22 0.61 -14.05 7.12
N THR A 23 -0.70 -14.22 7.37
CA THR A 23 -1.51 -15.25 6.72
C THR A 23 -2.42 -14.65 5.65
N ALA A 24 -2.40 -15.24 4.45
CA ALA A 24 -3.23 -14.82 3.32
C ALA A 24 -4.00 -16.00 2.70
N ASN A 25 -5.08 -15.68 1.98
CA ASN A 25 -5.83 -16.65 1.19
C ASN A 25 -4.99 -17.12 -0.01
N ARG A 26 -5.34 -18.27 -0.62
CA ARG A 26 -4.60 -18.82 -1.77
C ARG A 26 -4.54 -17.90 -2.99
N ARG A 27 -5.60 -17.10 -3.21
CA ARG A 27 -5.67 -16.14 -4.31
C ARG A 27 -4.75 -14.96 -4.05
N ASP A 28 -4.88 -14.36 -2.88
CA ASP A 28 -4.06 -13.22 -2.46
C ASP A 28 -2.58 -13.59 -2.38
N SER A 29 -2.25 -14.79 -1.87
CA SER A 29 -0.86 -15.24 -1.77
C SER A 29 -0.19 -15.34 -3.13
N ARG A 30 -0.88 -15.87 -4.15
CA ARG A 30 -0.37 -15.93 -5.52
C ARG A 30 -0.08 -14.54 -6.06
N VAL A 31 -0.99 -13.59 -5.84
CA VAL A 31 -0.81 -12.22 -6.31
C VAL A 31 0.37 -11.57 -5.59
N LEU A 32 0.42 -11.64 -4.26
CA LEU A 32 1.47 -11.01 -3.44
C LEU A 32 2.87 -11.56 -3.76
N VAL A 33 2.98 -12.86 -4.06
CA VAL A 33 4.24 -13.47 -4.51
C VAL A 33 4.59 -13.02 -5.92
N ALA A 34 3.65 -13.04 -6.87
CA ALA A 34 3.89 -12.66 -8.25
C ALA A 34 4.32 -11.18 -8.40
N ILE A 35 3.82 -10.29 -7.53
CA ILE A 35 4.19 -8.87 -7.52
C ILE A 35 5.42 -8.57 -6.62
N GLY A 36 6.02 -9.58 -5.99
CA GLY A 36 7.22 -9.41 -5.15
C GLY A 36 6.98 -8.77 -3.77
N TYR A 37 5.73 -8.70 -3.30
CA TYR A 37 5.37 -8.12 -2.00
C TYR A 37 5.57 -9.11 -0.85
N ALA A 38 5.49 -10.41 -1.12
CA ALA A 38 5.66 -11.44 -0.10
C ALA A 38 6.32 -12.70 -0.65
N THR A 39 7.02 -13.43 0.22
CA THR A 39 7.62 -14.73 -0.09
C THR A 39 6.89 -15.84 0.66
N ALA A 40 6.66 -16.97 0.00
CA ALA A 40 6.18 -18.17 0.67
C ALA A 40 7.32 -18.79 1.47
N ARG A 41 7.01 -19.31 2.67
CA ARG A 41 8.00 -19.98 3.54
C ARG A 41 8.45 -21.36 3.03
N VAL A 42 8.33 -21.60 1.73
CA VAL A 42 8.83 -22.79 1.04
C VAL A 42 10.20 -22.38 0.48
N GLU A 43 11.24 -23.16 0.79
CA GLU A 43 12.62 -22.95 0.36
C GLU A 43 12.76 -22.68 -1.16
N PRO A 44 13.82 -21.99 -1.61
CA PRO A 44 13.72 -20.95 -2.63
C PRO A 44 13.86 -21.45 -4.08
N GLU A 45 13.07 -20.88 -4.98
CA GLU A 45 13.56 -20.47 -6.30
C GLU A 45 13.37 -18.95 -6.41
N PRO A 46 14.45 -18.16 -6.40
CA PRO A 46 14.38 -16.72 -6.58
C PRO A 46 14.50 -16.39 -8.07
N ASP A 47 13.46 -15.79 -8.66
CA ASP A 47 13.62 -14.52 -9.37
C ASP A 47 12.25 -14.00 -9.84
N PRO A 48 11.77 -12.91 -9.21
CA PRO A 48 11.23 -11.85 -10.01
C PRO A 48 12.06 -10.58 -9.76
N GLU A 49 12.76 -10.12 -10.80
CA GLU A 49 13.36 -8.79 -10.83
C GLU A 49 12.32 -7.77 -10.35
N PRO A 50 12.60 -7.02 -9.26
CA PRO A 50 11.64 -6.08 -8.72
C PRO A 50 11.55 -4.87 -9.64
N ASP A 51 10.51 -4.80 -10.48
CA ASP A 51 10.17 -3.58 -11.21
C ASP A 51 9.79 -2.49 -10.18
N PRO A 52 10.53 -1.36 -10.09
CA PRO A 52 10.20 -0.24 -9.19
C PRO A 52 9.10 0.61 -9.84
N GLU A 53 8.21 1.37 -9.19
CA GLU A 53 7.94 1.80 -7.81
C GLU A 53 6.46 2.21 -7.83
N PRO A 54 5.60 1.84 -6.86
CA PRO A 54 4.25 2.39 -6.81
C PRO A 54 4.31 3.85 -6.35
N GLU A 55 3.96 4.79 -7.24
CA GLU A 55 3.85 6.21 -6.89
C GLU A 55 2.90 6.40 -5.69
N PRO A 56 3.30 7.18 -4.67
CA PRO A 56 2.43 7.47 -3.55
C PRO A 56 1.23 8.30 -4.04
N VAL A 57 0.04 7.70 -4.03
CA VAL A 57 -1.23 8.39 -4.28
C VAL A 57 -1.43 9.46 -3.21
N GLN A 58 -1.06 10.70 -3.55
CA GLN A 58 -1.29 11.90 -2.75
C GLN A 58 -2.79 11.98 -2.44
N ARG A 59 -3.15 11.78 -1.17
CA ARG A 59 -4.51 11.99 -0.69
C ARG A 59 -4.92 13.43 -1.00
N ARG A 60 -5.96 13.61 -1.81
CA ARG A 60 -6.62 14.91 -2.04
C ARG A 60 -7.01 15.51 -0.69
N THR A 61 -6.27 16.50 -0.23
CA THR A 61 -6.72 17.38 0.83
C THR A 61 -7.80 18.26 0.24
N TYR A 62 -9.03 18.14 0.77
CA TYR A 62 -10.07 19.12 0.47
C TYR A 62 -9.61 20.44 1.11
N ARG A 63 -9.09 21.36 0.30
CA ARG A 63 -8.82 22.74 0.75
C ARG A 63 -10.18 23.34 1.08
N ARG A 64 -10.52 23.49 2.37
CA ARG A 64 -11.62 24.35 2.79
C ARG A 64 -11.36 25.71 2.14
N ARG A 65 -12.18 26.11 1.17
CA ARG A 65 -12.26 27.51 0.78
C ARG A 65 -12.98 28.18 1.94
N ASP A 66 -12.22 28.83 2.79
CA ASP A 66 -12.75 29.73 3.80
C ASP A 66 -13.74 30.67 3.10
N MET A 67 -15.01 30.65 3.52
CA MET A 67 -15.96 31.70 3.17
C MET A 67 -15.46 32.98 3.82
N ARG A 68 -14.66 33.77 3.09
CA ARG A 68 -14.42 35.16 3.45
C ARG A 68 -15.63 35.96 3.00
N ALA A 69 -16.37 36.43 4.00
CA ALA A 69 -17.39 37.45 3.89
C ALA A 69 -16.77 38.71 3.26
N GLU A 70 -17.28 39.11 2.10
CA GLU A 70 -17.19 40.50 1.65
C GLU A 70 -18.49 41.20 2.07
N GLN A 71 -18.49 41.71 3.30
CA GLN A 71 -19.21 42.95 3.60
C GLN A 71 -18.34 44.06 3.00
N ILE A 72 -18.74 44.63 1.87
CA ILE A 72 -18.27 45.95 1.43
C ILE A 72 -19.49 46.70 0.88
N GLU A 73 -19.85 47.76 1.58
CA GLU A 73 -20.80 48.81 1.21
C GLU A 73 -20.57 49.35 -0.19
N SER A 74 -21.64 49.79 -0.87
CA SER A 74 -21.74 50.82 -1.92
C SER A 74 -23.07 50.58 -2.65
N VAL A 75 -24.07 51.48 -2.80
CA VAL A 75 -24.27 52.92 -2.58
C VAL A 75 -25.77 53.11 -2.29
#